data_AF-A0A2C9LEZ1-F1
#
_entry.id   AF-A0A2C9LEZ1-F1
#
_cell.length_a   1.000
_cell.length_b   1.000
_cell.length_c   1.000
_cell.angle_alpha   90.00
_cell.angle_beta   90.00
_cell.angle_gamma   90.00
#
_symmetry.space_group_name_H-M   'P 1'
#
loop_
_entity.id
_entity.type
_entity.pdbx_description
1 polymer ?
#
loop_
_entity_poly.entity_id
_entity_poly.type
_entity_poly.pdbx_seq_one_letter_code
_entity_poly.pdbx_strand_id
1 'polypeptide(L)'
;MLEVKIMMKIIFLLLMGHPWMLVRSQSSLCTTICTKGKFCVEDDCYPCPSGSFTAKDDHTERYCKKWTSMPVKNSVIIENGTSTSDIIWGCDIGFERKNISNDGTWDCVKVTTTSPPSSSPMPPTITSTTVTSVGTETTASPSTSQEHDSSLLIGLTFGIIAIAILFVLFMLWRLKKLQCILKRPALKRSATKNEKPIPEKQHLITENHKLNPVKNNLELTKLYYTIVGVIGLDDCVKMFRSIDDESGRFNRNISPLDEKMCVESFQSWESLNPKVKHCKCIADTLETIGYKLPPNNDFKDPVLLNICLCEMKQLNDVYKKFLLKLPRLLGEARYTLINFLELKSMHEIRCTGRTDTDFMTCIGNWSYKYPYNPYDTDWYPLSVIKRELKNMELNSVAEDFDSLAEEVTCVLKNYLDLKRIFYLAIQIIGHEKCEEFFKSVEFKDELVLTSASQCMDTFENWKKRHPNASHKKDILDFLFNKGYINTKFSDNEDTLKVIDFLSRIVGYPSLIKNESTIVFEV
;
A
#
# COMPACT_ATOMS: atom_id res chain seq x y z
N MET A 1 -25.19 -2.41 34.43
CA MET A 1 -25.76 -3.17 33.28
C MET A 1 -24.85 -3.15 32.04
N LEU A 2 -24.24 -2.02 31.67
CA LEU A 2 -23.34 -1.93 30.51
C LEU A 2 -22.12 -2.87 30.61
N GLU A 3 -21.54 -3.00 31.79
CA GLU A 3 -20.37 -3.85 32.03
C GLU A 3 -20.66 -5.35 31.87
N VAL A 4 -21.87 -5.80 32.22
CA VAL A 4 -22.28 -7.21 32.08
C VAL A 4 -22.47 -7.57 30.60
N LYS A 5 -23.00 -6.65 29.79
CA LYS A 5 -23.13 -6.84 28.33
C LYS A 5 -21.78 -6.92 27.63
N ILE A 6 -20.79 -6.13 28.06
CA ILE A 6 -19.44 -6.19 27.50
C ILE A 6 -18.76 -7.50 27.88
N MET A 7 -18.89 -7.94 29.13
CA MET A 7 -18.32 -9.21 29.59
C MET A 7 -18.94 -10.41 28.85
N MET A 8 -20.27 -10.43 28.67
CA MET A 8 -20.93 -11.49 27.89
C MET A 8 -20.50 -11.51 26.42
N LYS A 9 -20.28 -10.34 25.79
CA LYS A 9 -19.74 -10.29 24.42
C LYS A 9 -18.32 -10.84 24.33
N ILE A 10 -17.46 -10.55 25.32
CA ILE A 10 -16.09 -11.08 25.35
C ILE A 10 -16.10 -12.59 25.54
N ILE A 11 -16.92 -13.11 26.46
CA ILE A 11 -17.07 -14.56 26.68
C ILE A 11 -17.62 -15.26 25.42
N PHE A 12 -18.61 -14.66 24.76
CA PHE A 12 -19.16 -15.19 23.51
C PHE A 12 -18.12 -15.21 22.39
N LEU A 13 -17.29 -14.16 22.26
CA LEU A 13 -16.19 -14.13 21.29
C LEU A 13 -15.10 -15.17 21.59
N LEU A 14 -14.80 -15.41 22.87
CA LEU A 14 -13.83 -16.44 23.29
C LEU A 14 -14.37 -17.86 23.07
N LEU A 15 -15.66 -18.09 23.29
CA LEU A 15 -16.29 -19.40 23.08
C LEU A 15 -16.50 -19.71 21.59
N MET A 16 -16.82 -18.70 20.76
CA MET A 16 -16.97 -18.88 19.30
C MET A 16 -15.63 -18.97 18.57
N GLY A 17 -14.54 -18.45 19.15
CA GLY A 17 -13.19 -18.55 18.58
C GLY A 17 -12.48 -19.88 18.84
N HIS A 18 -12.98 -20.71 19.77
CA HIS A 18 -12.25 -21.89 20.24
C HIS A 18 -12.46 -23.21 19.46
N PRO A 19 -13.58 -23.48 18.74
CA PRO A 19 -13.73 -24.73 17.99
C PRO A 19 -12.81 -24.82 16.75
N TRP A 20 -12.31 -23.68 16.25
CA TRP A 20 -11.55 -23.62 14.99
C TRP A 20 -10.03 -23.66 15.17
N MET A 21 -9.52 -23.50 16.40
CA MET A 21 -8.08 -23.53 16.70
C MET A 21 -7.50 -24.94 16.89
N LEU A 22 -8.33 -25.99 16.94
CA LEU A 22 -7.88 -27.39 17.05
C LEU A 22 -7.83 -28.13 15.71
N VAL A 23 -8.29 -27.54 14.60
CA VAL A 23 -7.89 -27.98 13.27
C VAL A 23 -6.60 -27.25 12.89
N ARG A 24 -5.56 -27.46 13.72
CA ARG A 24 -4.21 -27.24 13.26
C ARG A 24 -4.01 -28.32 12.21
N SER A 25 -4.13 -27.96 10.94
CA SER A 25 -3.60 -28.76 9.84
C SER A 25 -2.15 -29.08 10.23
N GLN A 26 -1.96 -30.27 10.79
CA GLN A 26 -0.73 -30.97 10.57
C GLN A 26 -0.69 -31.05 9.05
N SER A 27 0.07 -30.14 8.45
CA SER A 27 0.63 -30.38 7.13
C SER A 27 1.46 -31.63 7.33
N SER A 28 0.81 -32.79 7.23
CA SER A 28 1.49 -34.06 7.11
C SER A 28 2.55 -33.81 6.06
N LEU A 29 3.82 -34.02 6.37
CA LEU A 29 4.80 -34.06 5.30
C LEU A 29 4.35 -35.20 4.38
N CYS A 30 4.36 -34.98 3.07
CA CYS A 30 4.17 -36.11 2.18
C CYS A 30 5.28 -37.11 2.48
N THR A 31 4.89 -38.32 2.89
CA THR A 31 5.81 -39.42 3.15
C THR A 31 6.21 -40.12 1.86
N THR A 32 5.32 -40.08 0.86
CA THR A 32 5.58 -40.62 -0.47
C THR A 32 6.59 -39.77 -1.24
N ILE A 33 7.58 -40.48 -1.77
CA ILE A 33 8.64 -39.93 -2.61
C ILE A 33 8.18 -39.99 -4.07
N CYS A 34 8.06 -38.83 -4.70
CA CYS A 34 7.66 -38.68 -6.09
C CYS A 34 8.87 -38.55 -7.03
N THR A 35 8.68 -38.99 -8.27
CA THR A 35 9.63 -38.81 -9.36
C THR A 35 9.37 -37.50 -10.11
N LYS A 36 10.35 -37.07 -10.90
CA LYS A 36 10.25 -35.84 -11.70
C LYS A 36 8.97 -35.80 -12.55
N GLY A 37 8.42 -34.61 -12.68
CA GLY A 37 7.15 -34.34 -13.34
C GLY A 37 5.90 -34.81 -12.60
N LYS A 38 6.03 -35.09 -11.31
CA LYS A 38 4.90 -35.28 -10.40
C LYS A 38 4.97 -34.32 -9.22
N PHE A 39 3.90 -34.26 -8.42
CA PHE A 39 3.82 -33.59 -7.13
C PHE A 39 2.99 -34.43 -6.16
N CYS A 40 3.21 -34.25 -4.86
CA CYS A 40 2.62 -35.09 -3.84
C CYS A 40 1.35 -34.50 -3.22
N VAL A 41 0.28 -35.28 -3.11
CA VAL A 41 -0.97 -34.95 -2.42
C VAL A 41 -1.41 -36.17 -1.62
N GLU A 42 -1.56 -36.02 -0.30
CA GLU A 42 -2.08 -37.10 0.57
C GLU A 42 -1.36 -38.46 0.40
N ASP A 43 -0.03 -38.41 0.24
CA ASP A 43 0.84 -39.59 0.03
C ASP A 43 0.68 -40.28 -1.35
N ASP A 44 0.03 -39.63 -2.32
CA ASP A 44 0.01 -40.04 -3.72
C ASP A 44 0.75 -39.03 -4.63
N CYS A 45 1.30 -39.51 -5.74
CA CYS A 45 2.03 -38.69 -6.71
C CYS A 45 1.21 -38.43 -7.98
N TYR A 46 0.87 -37.17 -8.20
CA TYR A 46 0.07 -36.70 -9.34
C TYR A 46 0.95 -36.03 -10.39
N PRO A 47 0.68 -36.21 -11.70
CA PRO A 47 1.45 -35.55 -12.76
C PRO A 47 1.31 -34.03 -12.69
N CYS A 48 2.39 -33.32 -13.03
CA CYS A 48 2.36 -31.87 -13.10
C CYS A 48 1.35 -31.38 -14.15
N PRO A 49 0.52 -30.36 -13.84
CA PRO A 49 -0.35 -29.74 -14.83
C PRO A 49 0.46 -29.05 -15.93
N SER A 50 -0.15 -28.89 -17.11
CA SER A 50 0.46 -28.18 -18.24
C SER A 50 0.88 -26.76 -17.83
N GLY A 51 2.05 -26.32 -18.28
CA GLY A 51 2.61 -25.04 -17.83
C GLY A 51 3.44 -25.13 -16.54
N SER A 52 3.69 -26.34 -16.02
CA SER A 52 4.48 -26.54 -14.80
C SER A 52 5.33 -27.80 -14.87
N PHE A 53 6.37 -27.86 -14.03
CA PHE A 53 7.34 -28.95 -14.01
C PHE A 53 7.92 -29.21 -12.62
N THR A 54 8.44 -30.42 -12.43
CA THR A 54 9.34 -30.77 -11.33
C THR A 54 10.54 -31.51 -11.90
N ALA A 55 11.74 -30.96 -11.73
CA ALA A 55 12.96 -31.51 -12.36
C ALA A 55 13.73 -32.51 -11.46
N LYS A 56 13.40 -32.60 -10.17
CA LYS A 56 14.06 -33.49 -9.23
C LYS A 56 13.33 -34.82 -9.19
N ASP A 57 14.09 -35.90 -9.18
CA ASP A 57 13.61 -37.19 -8.69
C ASP A 57 13.69 -37.22 -7.16
N ASP A 58 13.02 -38.19 -6.57
CA ASP A 58 12.98 -38.47 -5.14
C ASP A 58 12.60 -37.28 -4.25
N HIS A 59 11.50 -36.61 -4.58
CA HIS A 59 11.04 -35.41 -3.86
C HIS A 59 9.69 -35.60 -3.17
N THR A 60 9.42 -34.77 -2.16
CA THR A 60 8.11 -34.71 -1.46
C THR A 60 7.38 -33.39 -1.73
N GLU A 61 7.81 -32.66 -2.76
CA GLU A 61 7.21 -31.38 -3.16
C GLU A 61 5.72 -31.56 -3.49
N ARG A 62 4.86 -30.72 -2.89
CA ARG A 62 3.39 -30.75 -3.04
C ARG A 62 2.86 -29.87 -4.16
N TYR A 63 3.75 -29.29 -4.96
CA TYR A 63 3.40 -28.42 -6.08
C TYR A 63 4.49 -28.52 -7.15
N CYS A 64 4.09 -28.36 -8.40
CA CYS A 64 5.02 -28.20 -9.51
C CYS A 64 5.40 -26.73 -9.69
N LYS A 65 6.62 -26.46 -10.15
CA LYS A 65 7.07 -25.10 -10.47
C LYS A 65 6.45 -24.69 -11.80
N LYS A 66 5.89 -23.48 -11.90
CA LYS A 66 5.43 -22.95 -13.20
C LYS A 66 6.63 -22.78 -14.13
N TRP A 67 6.40 -22.94 -15.44
CA TRP A 67 7.42 -22.64 -16.43
C TRP A 67 7.84 -21.17 -16.38
N THR A 68 9.12 -20.91 -16.59
CA THR A 68 9.67 -19.56 -16.63
C THR A 68 9.11 -18.81 -17.84
N SER A 69 8.53 -17.63 -17.59
CA SER A 69 8.15 -16.69 -18.63
C SER A 69 9.28 -15.68 -18.85
N MET A 70 9.57 -15.35 -20.12
CA MET A 70 10.65 -14.42 -20.48
C MET A 70 10.08 -13.23 -21.25
N PRO A 71 9.89 -12.05 -20.62
CA PRO A 71 9.31 -10.88 -21.28
C PRO A 71 10.34 -10.10 -22.15
N VAL A 72 11.46 -10.71 -22.50
CA VAL A 72 12.54 -10.05 -23.25
C VAL A 72 12.18 -9.92 -24.73
N LYS A 73 12.39 -8.74 -25.31
CA LYS A 73 12.13 -8.50 -26.73
C LYS A 73 13.08 -9.33 -27.60
N ASN A 74 12.55 -9.99 -28.63
CA ASN A 74 13.29 -10.90 -29.52
C ASN A 74 13.81 -12.18 -28.83
N SER A 75 13.22 -12.58 -27.71
CA SER A 75 13.40 -13.93 -27.20
C SER A 75 12.48 -14.90 -27.92
N VAL A 76 12.94 -16.14 -28.10
CA VAL A 76 12.16 -17.24 -28.68
C VAL A 76 12.32 -18.49 -27.83
N ILE A 77 11.31 -19.36 -27.85
CA ILE A 77 11.39 -20.66 -27.21
C ILE A 77 12.24 -21.57 -28.10
N ILE A 78 13.41 -21.98 -27.59
CA ILE A 78 14.27 -22.96 -28.26
C ILE A 78 13.76 -24.37 -27.95
N GLU A 79 13.41 -24.63 -26.70
CA GLU A 79 12.90 -25.92 -26.25
C GLU A 79 11.64 -25.71 -25.41
N ASN A 80 10.56 -26.39 -25.78
CA ASN A 80 9.31 -26.34 -25.04
C ASN A 80 9.48 -26.97 -23.65
N GLY A 81 8.82 -26.38 -22.66
CA GLY A 81 8.74 -26.96 -21.33
C GLY A 81 8.01 -28.30 -21.36
N THR A 82 8.38 -29.18 -20.44
CA THR A 82 7.69 -30.46 -20.20
C THR A 82 7.23 -30.52 -18.75
N SER A 83 6.56 -31.60 -18.34
CA SER A 83 6.33 -31.82 -16.90
C SER A 83 7.64 -32.02 -16.13
N THR A 84 8.76 -32.35 -16.79
CA THR A 84 10.03 -32.66 -16.13
C THR A 84 11.10 -31.58 -16.28
N SER A 85 10.88 -30.60 -17.17
CA SER A 85 11.85 -29.56 -17.50
C SER A 85 11.17 -28.22 -17.76
N ASP A 86 11.88 -27.15 -17.47
CA ASP A 86 11.42 -25.80 -17.79
C ASP A 86 11.52 -25.51 -19.29
N ILE A 87 10.90 -24.42 -19.74
CA ILE A 87 11.11 -23.84 -21.07
C ILE A 87 12.55 -23.34 -21.18
N ILE A 88 13.22 -23.66 -22.29
CA ILE A 88 14.52 -23.06 -22.63
C ILE A 88 14.31 -21.92 -23.63
N TRP A 89 14.69 -20.73 -23.18
CA TRP A 89 14.63 -19.51 -23.97
C TRP A 89 15.97 -19.23 -24.64
N GLY A 90 15.90 -18.65 -25.83
CA GLY A 90 17.04 -18.10 -26.55
C GLY A 90 16.71 -16.82 -27.29
N CYS A 91 17.64 -16.34 -28.10
CA CYS A 91 17.45 -15.16 -28.93
C CYS A 91 17.02 -15.53 -30.35
N ASP A 92 16.18 -14.69 -30.93
CA ASP A 92 15.75 -14.80 -32.32
C ASP A 92 16.94 -14.65 -33.28
N ILE A 93 16.76 -15.09 -34.51
CA ILE A 93 17.81 -15.06 -35.55
C ILE A 93 18.30 -13.62 -35.75
N GLY A 94 19.62 -13.43 -35.68
CA GLY A 94 20.26 -12.11 -35.79
C GLY A 94 20.45 -11.37 -34.46
N PHE A 95 20.10 -11.99 -33.34
CA PHE A 95 20.35 -11.48 -31.99
C PHE A 95 21.26 -12.43 -31.20
N GLU A 96 22.09 -11.87 -30.32
CA GLU A 96 22.95 -12.62 -29.40
C GLU A 96 22.55 -12.37 -27.95
N ARG A 97 22.73 -13.42 -27.13
CA ARG A 97 22.47 -13.35 -25.69
C ARG A 97 23.57 -12.53 -25.01
N LYS A 98 23.20 -11.43 -24.37
CA LYS A 98 24.09 -10.60 -23.55
C LYS A 98 23.64 -10.61 -22.10
N ASN A 99 24.50 -11.06 -21.19
CA ASN A 99 24.20 -11.02 -19.76
C ASN A 99 24.16 -9.54 -19.30
N ILE A 100 23.06 -9.13 -18.69
CA ILE A 100 22.88 -7.76 -18.16
C ILE A 100 23.41 -7.67 -16.74
N SER A 101 23.36 -8.78 -16.00
CA SER A 101 23.75 -8.83 -14.60
C SER A 101 24.37 -10.18 -14.23
N ASN A 102 25.07 -10.19 -13.09
CA ASN A 102 25.75 -11.37 -12.54
C ASN A 102 24.80 -12.41 -11.96
N ASP A 103 23.51 -12.08 -11.79
CA ASP A 103 22.46 -13.00 -11.28
C ASP A 103 21.91 -13.96 -12.35
N GLY A 104 22.45 -13.89 -13.58
CA GLY A 104 22.01 -14.73 -14.70
C GLY A 104 20.91 -14.11 -15.54
N THR A 105 20.51 -12.86 -15.30
CA THR A 105 19.63 -12.10 -16.21
C THR A 105 20.35 -11.71 -17.51
N TRP A 106 19.65 -11.84 -18.63
CA TRP A 106 20.20 -11.63 -19.97
C TRP A 106 19.19 -10.99 -20.92
N ASP A 107 19.70 -10.33 -21.96
CA ASP A 107 18.93 -9.70 -23.04
C ASP A 107 19.35 -10.26 -24.41
N CYS A 108 18.51 -10.01 -25.42
CA CYS A 108 18.82 -10.26 -26.83
C CYS A 108 19.23 -8.97 -27.53
N VAL A 109 20.53 -8.85 -27.82
CA VAL A 109 21.09 -7.68 -28.50
C VAL A 109 21.34 -8.01 -29.96
N LYS A 110 20.99 -7.09 -30.86
CA LYS A 110 21.21 -7.29 -32.30
C LYS A 110 22.70 -7.45 -32.56
N VAL A 111 23.08 -8.53 -33.27
CA VAL A 111 24.46 -8.78 -33.64
C VAL A 111 24.91 -7.64 -34.57
N THR A 112 25.91 -6.87 -34.15
CA THR A 112 26.46 -5.80 -34.99
C THR A 112 27.32 -6.45 -36.05
N THR A 113 26.79 -6.53 -37.28
CA THR A 113 27.52 -7.11 -38.41
C THR A 113 28.61 -6.12 -38.83
N THR A 114 29.80 -6.24 -38.25
CA THR A 114 31.01 -5.63 -38.80
C THR A 114 31.42 -6.47 -40.01
N SER A 115 30.97 -6.08 -41.20
CA SER A 115 31.27 -6.77 -42.46
C SER A 115 32.78 -6.80 -42.75
N PRO A 116 33.41 -7.97 -42.95
CA PRO A 116 34.56 -8.10 -43.85
C PRO A 116 34.04 -8.31 -45.29
N PRO A 117 34.79 -7.90 -46.33
CA PRO A 117 34.37 -8.07 -47.72
C PRO A 117 34.30 -9.55 -48.13
N SER A 118 33.28 -9.81 -48.94
CA SER A 118 32.80 -11.08 -49.50
C SER A 118 33.85 -11.96 -50.20
N SER A 119 33.74 -13.28 -50.02
CA SER A 119 33.73 -14.24 -51.14
C SER A 119 33.30 -15.67 -50.73
N SER A 120 32.37 -16.23 -51.53
CA SER A 120 32.16 -17.66 -51.87
C SER A 120 31.30 -18.58 -50.96
N PRO A 121 30.68 -19.65 -51.53
CA PRO A 121 29.28 -20.01 -51.28
C PRO A 121 29.03 -21.36 -50.54
N MET A 122 27.81 -21.48 -50.00
CA MET A 122 26.93 -22.63 -49.58
C MET A 122 27.31 -24.07 -50.03
N PRO A 123 26.75 -25.21 -49.47
CA PRO A 123 25.54 -25.46 -48.61
C PRO A 123 25.70 -26.66 -47.60
N PRO A 124 24.68 -27.48 -47.17
CA PRO A 124 23.25 -27.30 -46.80
C PRO A 124 22.83 -27.85 -45.39
N THR A 125 21.62 -27.41 -44.94
CA THR A 125 20.50 -28.15 -44.30
C THR A 125 20.75 -29.25 -43.24
N ILE A 126 20.17 -29.09 -42.03
CA ILE A 126 19.86 -30.21 -41.11
C ILE A 126 18.45 -30.07 -40.51
N THR A 127 17.76 -31.21 -40.55
CA THR A 127 16.37 -31.56 -40.29
C THR A 127 15.99 -31.58 -38.80
N SER A 128 14.75 -31.18 -38.50
CA SER A 128 14.10 -31.32 -37.18
C SER A 128 13.77 -32.78 -36.85
N THR A 129 14.01 -33.21 -35.61
CA THR A 129 13.68 -34.56 -35.12
C THR A 129 12.58 -34.47 -34.07
N THR A 130 11.46 -35.17 -34.32
CA THR A 130 10.34 -35.37 -33.40
C THR A 130 10.62 -36.60 -32.52
N VAL A 131 10.54 -36.47 -31.19
CA VAL A 131 10.66 -37.62 -30.26
C VAL A 131 9.31 -37.84 -29.58
N THR A 132 8.78 -39.05 -29.76
CA THR A 132 7.56 -39.58 -29.14
C THR A 132 7.94 -40.26 -27.83
N SER A 133 7.26 -39.94 -26.71
CA SER A 133 7.44 -40.62 -25.42
C SER A 133 6.11 -41.29 -25.02
N VAL A 134 6.17 -42.62 -24.89
CA VAL A 134 5.13 -43.52 -24.39
C VAL A 134 5.40 -43.77 -22.90
N GLY A 135 4.33 -43.83 -22.10
CA GLY A 135 4.36 -43.80 -20.63
C GLY A 135 4.58 -45.13 -19.92
N THR A 136 4.52 -45.06 -18.58
CA THR A 136 4.43 -46.21 -17.67
C THR A 136 3.62 -45.83 -16.44
N GLU A 137 2.52 -46.57 -16.21
CA GLU A 137 1.73 -46.56 -14.97
C GLU A 137 2.35 -47.53 -13.96
N THR A 138 2.45 -47.12 -12.69
CA THR A 138 2.85 -48.02 -11.59
C THR A 138 1.82 -47.91 -10.47
N THR A 139 1.17 -49.04 -10.21
CA THR A 139 0.20 -49.28 -9.15
C THR A 139 0.91 -49.49 -7.80
N ALA A 140 0.40 -48.89 -6.72
CA ALA A 140 0.83 -49.19 -5.35
C ALA A 140 -0.35 -49.68 -4.48
N SER A 141 -0.03 -50.62 -3.58
CA SER A 141 -0.93 -51.38 -2.70
C SER A 141 -0.98 -50.80 -1.28
N PRO A 142 -1.98 -51.14 -0.44
CA PRO A 142 -2.30 -50.39 0.78
C PRO A 142 -1.61 -50.95 2.04
N SER A 143 -1.25 -50.06 2.98
CA SER A 143 -0.74 -50.42 4.30
C SER A 143 -1.59 -49.85 5.44
N THR A 144 -2.24 -50.78 6.15
CA THR A 144 -2.48 -50.91 7.60
C THR A 144 -2.63 -49.66 8.49
N SER A 145 -3.84 -49.55 9.06
CA SER A 145 -4.26 -48.68 10.16
C SER A 145 -3.58 -49.02 11.50
N GLN A 146 -3.09 -48.00 12.20
CA GLN A 146 -2.59 -48.08 13.57
C GLN A 146 -3.45 -47.17 14.46
N GLU A 147 -4.22 -47.78 15.37
CA GLU A 147 -4.94 -47.08 16.45
C GLU A 147 -3.94 -46.52 17.46
N HIS A 148 -4.12 -45.25 17.85
CA HIS A 148 -3.33 -44.62 18.91
C HIS A 148 -4.22 -43.94 19.95
N ASP A 149 -3.85 -44.17 21.21
CA ASP A 149 -4.56 -43.87 22.46
C ASP A 149 -5.08 -42.43 22.65
N SER A 150 -6.41 -42.29 22.79
CA SER A 150 -7.14 -41.04 23.02
C SER A 150 -7.15 -40.53 24.47
N SER A 151 -6.45 -41.18 25.41
CA SER A 151 -6.55 -40.86 26.85
C SER A 151 -5.74 -39.64 27.29
N LEU A 152 -4.65 -39.32 26.59
CA LEU A 152 -3.73 -38.23 26.95
C LEU A 152 -4.28 -36.85 26.55
N LEU A 153 -5.11 -36.78 25.50
CA LEU A 153 -5.71 -35.55 25.01
C LEU A 153 -6.73 -34.96 26.00
N ILE A 154 -7.49 -35.83 26.68
CA ILE A 154 -8.54 -35.44 27.62
C ILE A 154 -7.94 -34.73 28.86
N GLY A 155 -6.81 -35.24 29.38
CA GLY A 155 -6.13 -34.63 30.52
C GLY A 155 -5.61 -33.22 30.24
N LEU A 156 -5.10 -32.98 29.03
CA LEU A 156 -4.57 -31.67 28.60
C LEU A 156 -5.67 -30.61 28.49
N THR A 157 -6.86 -30.98 28.01
CA THR A 157 -7.99 -30.06 27.92
C THR A 157 -8.48 -29.56 29.28
N PHE A 158 -8.56 -30.44 30.29
CA PHE A 158 -8.97 -30.02 31.64
C PHE A 158 -7.94 -29.11 32.32
N GLY A 159 -6.65 -29.33 32.08
CA GLY A 159 -5.58 -28.47 32.59
C GLY A 159 -5.67 -27.02 32.08
N ILE A 160 -5.95 -26.84 30.78
CA ILE A 160 -6.07 -25.50 30.17
C ILE A 160 -7.28 -24.75 30.74
N ILE A 161 -8.42 -25.43 30.93
CA ILE A 161 -9.63 -24.83 31.51
C ILE A 161 -9.37 -24.34 32.94
N ALA A 162 -8.67 -25.11 33.76
CA ALA A 162 -8.33 -24.72 35.13
C ALA A 162 -7.44 -23.45 35.18
N ILE A 163 -6.45 -23.35 34.29
CA ILE A 163 -5.58 -22.17 34.19
C ILE A 163 -6.38 -20.94 33.74
N ALA A 164 -7.29 -21.09 32.77
CA ALA A 164 -8.13 -20.00 32.31
C ALA A 164 -9.03 -19.44 33.44
N ILE A 165 -9.63 -20.32 34.26
CA ILE A 165 -10.43 -19.93 35.42
C ILE A 165 -9.58 -19.16 36.44
N LEU A 166 -8.38 -19.64 36.76
CA LEU A 166 -7.47 -18.96 37.69
C LEU A 166 -7.07 -17.57 37.16
N PHE A 167 -6.83 -17.43 35.86
CA PHE A 167 -6.50 -16.15 35.23
C PHE A 167 -7.65 -15.14 35.33
N VAL A 168 -8.89 -15.57 35.09
CA VAL A 168 -10.07 -14.69 35.23
C VAL A 168 -10.25 -14.24 36.69
N LEU A 169 -10.10 -15.15 37.66
CA LEU A 169 -10.16 -14.81 39.08
C LEU A 169 -9.06 -13.81 39.48
N PHE A 170 -7.85 -13.98 38.96
CA PHE A 170 -6.75 -13.05 39.17
C PHE A 170 -7.04 -11.65 38.60
N MET A 171 -7.59 -11.57 37.39
CA MET A 171 -7.96 -10.30 36.75
C MET A 171 -9.08 -9.59 37.52
N LEU A 172 -10.09 -10.32 37.99
CA LEU A 172 -11.16 -9.78 38.84
C LEU A 172 -10.60 -9.25 40.18
N TRP A 173 -9.62 -9.94 40.76
CA TRP A 173 -8.95 -9.49 41.98
C TRP A 173 -8.12 -8.21 41.76
N ARG A 174 -7.39 -8.12 40.64
CA ARG A 174 -6.66 -6.91 40.24
C ARG A 174 -7.59 -5.71 40.04
N LEU A 175 -8.73 -5.91 39.39
CA LEU A 175 -9.73 -4.86 39.15
C LEU A 175 -10.32 -4.32 40.47
N LYS A 176 -10.63 -5.19 41.44
CA LYS A 176 -11.04 -4.76 42.78
C LYS A 176 -9.98 -3.92 43.49
N LYS A 177 -8.70 -4.27 43.35
CA LYS A 177 -7.60 -3.52 43.97
C LYS A 177 -7.44 -2.11 43.39
N LEU A 178 -7.66 -1.93 42.09
CA LEU A 178 -7.63 -0.64 41.40
C LEU A 178 -8.74 0.31 41.86
N GLN A 179 -9.94 -0.20 42.15
CA GLN A 179 -11.05 0.61 42.66
C GLN A 179 -10.79 1.16 44.08
N CYS A 180 -9.98 0.49 44.90
CA CYS A 180 -9.58 0.99 46.21
C CYS A 180 -8.54 2.13 46.13
N ILE A 181 -7.72 2.19 45.07
CA ILE A 181 -6.68 3.22 44.90
C ILE A 181 -7.27 4.52 44.35
N LEU A 182 -8.30 4.43 43.49
CA LEU A 182 -8.97 5.58 42.88
C LEU A 182 -9.96 6.32 43.80
N LYS A 183 -10.28 5.77 44.99
CA LYS A 183 -11.15 6.41 46.00
C LYS A 183 -10.38 7.13 47.12
N ARG A 184 -9.18 7.66 46.87
CA ARG A 184 -8.57 8.61 47.81
C ARG A 184 -9.12 10.03 47.55
N PRO A 185 -9.82 10.65 48.52
CA PRO A 185 -10.26 12.04 48.40
C PRO A 185 -9.06 12.98 48.32
N ALA A 186 -9.16 13.96 47.43
CA ALA A 186 -8.13 14.93 47.12
C ALA A 186 -7.67 15.69 48.37
N LEU A 187 -6.47 15.35 48.88
CA LEU A 187 -5.81 16.11 49.92
C LEU A 187 -5.06 17.29 49.26
N LYS A 188 -5.49 18.51 49.60
CA LYS A 188 -4.86 19.79 49.24
C LYS A 188 -3.35 19.73 49.47
N ARG A 189 -2.55 19.94 48.43
CA ARG A 189 -1.09 20.08 48.54
C ARG A 189 -0.71 21.56 48.46
N SER A 190 -0.33 22.08 49.61
CA SER A 190 0.37 23.35 49.83
C SER A 190 1.78 23.30 49.23
N ALA A 191 2.23 24.47 48.81
CA ALA A 191 3.56 24.74 48.29
C ALA A 191 4.66 24.51 49.33
N THR A 192 5.77 23.90 48.90
CA THR A 192 7.05 24.04 49.58
C THR A 192 8.18 24.13 48.57
N LYS A 193 8.97 25.20 48.74
CA LYS A 193 10.20 25.57 48.04
C LYS A 193 11.38 24.66 48.41
N ASN A 194 12.39 24.72 47.53
CA ASN A 194 13.82 24.48 47.72
C ASN A 194 14.32 23.04 47.61
N GLU A 195 15.07 22.75 46.54
CA GLU A 195 16.30 21.96 46.66
C GLU A 195 17.35 22.33 45.59
N LYS A 196 18.62 22.23 46.00
CA LYS A 196 19.86 22.76 45.39
C LYS A 196 20.37 21.97 44.17
N PRO A 197 21.30 22.55 43.37
CA PRO A 197 21.88 21.89 42.20
C PRO A 197 23.06 20.96 42.56
N ILE A 198 23.19 19.86 41.80
CA ILE A 198 24.32 18.91 41.81
C ILE A 198 25.04 19.03 40.44
N PRO A 199 26.39 19.01 40.40
CA PRO A 199 27.15 19.47 39.23
C PRO A 199 27.38 18.38 38.16
N GLU A 200 27.08 18.78 36.92
CA GLU A 200 27.98 18.83 35.76
C GLU A 200 29.08 17.76 35.64
N LYS A 201 28.87 16.81 34.72
CA LYS A 201 29.88 16.32 33.75
C LYS A 201 29.17 15.82 32.49
N GLN A 202 29.08 16.68 31.47
CA GLN A 202 28.86 16.24 30.08
C GLN A 202 29.96 16.82 29.19
N HIS A 203 30.64 15.90 28.52
CA HIS A 203 31.70 16.15 27.56
C HIS A 203 31.16 16.90 26.35
N LEU A 204 31.97 17.86 25.91
CA LEU A 204 31.94 18.62 24.66
C LEU A 204 31.35 17.85 23.46
N ILE A 205 30.33 18.43 22.83
CA ILE A 205 30.36 19.04 21.47
C ILE A 205 29.08 19.89 21.38
N THR A 206 29.21 21.20 21.57
CA THR A 206 28.15 22.17 21.23
C THR A 206 28.80 23.36 20.56
N GLU A 207 29.04 23.26 19.26
CA GLU A 207 29.26 24.43 18.44
C GLU A 207 27.95 25.22 18.38
N ASN A 208 27.98 26.39 19.02
CA ASN A 208 26.91 27.38 19.03
C ASN A 208 26.76 28.03 17.65
N HIS A 209 26.14 27.34 16.70
CA HIS A 209 25.39 28.02 15.66
C HIS A 209 24.08 28.52 16.29
N LYS A 210 24.03 29.80 16.67
CA LYS A 210 22.76 30.52 16.84
C LYS A 210 22.04 30.50 15.49
N LEU A 211 21.31 29.43 15.19
CA LEU A 211 20.31 29.45 14.14
C LEU A 211 19.34 30.58 14.51
N ASN A 212 19.25 31.59 13.66
CA ASN A 212 18.09 32.48 13.67
C ASN A 212 16.86 31.58 13.65
N PRO A 213 15.87 31.80 14.52
CA PRO A 213 14.65 31.00 14.52
C PRO A 213 14.03 31.18 13.14
N VAL A 214 14.22 30.17 12.28
CA VAL A 214 13.56 30.08 10.99
C VAL A 214 12.08 30.17 11.32
N LYS A 215 11.41 31.14 10.71
CA LYS A 215 9.98 31.35 10.89
C LYS A 215 9.31 30.03 10.51
N ASN A 216 8.93 29.23 11.52
CA ASN A 216 8.40 27.88 11.32
C ASN A 216 7.27 27.95 10.30
N ASN A 217 7.51 27.36 9.13
CA ASN A 217 6.49 27.28 8.11
C ASN A 217 5.47 26.24 8.58
N LEU A 218 4.37 26.71 9.16
CA LEU A 218 3.32 25.88 9.73
C LEU A 218 2.79 24.87 8.72
N GLU A 219 2.73 25.24 7.43
CA GLU A 219 2.23 24.37 6.36
C GLU A 219 3.22 23.24 6.03
N LEU A 220 4.53 23.49 6.05
CA LEU A 220 5.53 22.43 5.91
C LEU A 220 5.52 21.49 7.11
N THR A 221 5.36 22.01 8.32
CA THR A 221 5.26 21.15 9.52
C THR A 221 4.02 20.24 9.44
N LYS A 222 2.86 20.77 9.03
CA LYS A 222 1.67 19.95 8.77
C LYS A 222 1.94 18.88 7.72
N LEU A 223 2.60 19.25 6.62
CA LEU A 223 3.00 18.32 5.57
C LEU A 223 3.87 17.18 6.12
N TYR A 224 4.86 17.47 6.98
CA TYR A 224 5.72 16.43 7.57
C TYR A 224 4.94 15.43 8.42
N TYR A 225 4.02 15.88 9.27
CA TYR A 225 3.14 14.98 10.01
C TYR A 225 2.29 14.10 9.07
N THR A 226 1.77 14.69 8.00
CA THR A 226 1.02 13.93 6.99
C THR A 226 1.88 12.87 6.31
N ILE A 227 3.11 13.22 5.90
CA ILE A 227 4.06 12.27 5.31
C ILE A 227 4.28 11.09 6.25
N VAL A 228 4.64 11.35 7.51
CA VAL A 228 4.91 10.30 8.50
C VAL A 228 3.68 9.41 8.70
N GLY A 229 2.48 10.00 8.76
CA GLY A 229 1.23 9.26 8.88
C GLY A 229 0.84 8.44 7.65
N VAL A 230 1.34 8.80 6.46
CA VAL A 230 1.05 8.10 5.20
C VAL A 230 2.02 6.95 4.96
N ILE A 231 3.33 7.23 5.01
CA ILE A 231 4.37 6.24 4.66
C ILE A 231 4.81 5.39 5.86
N GLY A 232 4.54 5.84 7.08
CA GLY A 232 4.97 5.17 8.31
C GLY A 232 6.45 5.40 8.65
N LEU A 233 6.87 4.98 9.85
CA LEU A 233 8.20 5.28 10.39
C LEU A 233 9.33 4.59 9.60
N ASP A 234 9.15 3.33 9.21
CA ASP A 234 10.19 2.55 8.51
C ASP A 234 10.54 3.16 7.14
N ASP A 235 9.53 3.63 6.40
CA ASP A 235 9.75 4.24 5.09
C ASP A 235 10.19 5.70 5.21
N CYS A 236 9.92 6.40 6.33
CA CYS A 236 10.57 7.67 6.62
C CYS A 236 12.10 7.53 6.67
N VAL A 237 12.63 6.44 7.21
CA VAL A 237 14.09 6.17 7.20
C VAL A 237 14.62 6.05 5.77
N LYS A 238 13.91 5.32 4.90
CA LYS A 238 14.29 5.20 3.49
C LYS A 238 14.23 6.56 2.79
N MET A 239 13.21 7.35 3.10
CA MET A 239 13.05 8.70 2.59
C MET A 239 14.23 9.58 3.01
N PHE A 240 14.61 9.61 4.29
CA PHE A 240 15.76 10.38 4.77
C PHE A 240 17.10 9.95 4.14
N ARG A 241 17.24 8.69 3.75
CA ARG A 241 18.43 8.20 3.02
C ARG A 241 18.44 8.59 1.54
N SER A 242 17.28 8.89 0.98
CA SER A 242 17.09 9.15 -0.44
C SER A 242 16.87 10.63 -0.75
N ILE A 243 16.52 11.43 0.26
CA ILE A 243 16.26 12.86 0.11
C ILE A 243 17.56 13.58 -0.23
N ASP A 244 17.48 14.46 -1.22
CA ASP A 244 18.64 15.23 -1.63
C ASP A 244 19.05 16.20 -0.52
N ASP A 245 20.35 16.27 -0.28
CA ASP A 245 20.95 17.08 0.76
C ASP A 245 22.21 17.74 0.21
N GLU A 246 22.03 18.93 -0.37
CA GLU A 246 23.11 19.75 -0.90
C GLU A 246 24.18 20.04 0.16
N SER A 247 23.78 20.05 1.44
CA SER A 247 24.70 20.29 2.54
C SER A 247 25.64 19.11 2.82
N GLY A 248 25.27 17.89 2.40
CA GLY A 248 25.94 16.63 2.74
C GLY A 248 26.00 16.31 4.24
N ARG A 249 25.31 17.10 5.08
CA ARG A 249 25.32 17.04 6.55
C ARG A 249 24.09 16.36 7.13
N PHE A 250 23.03 16.20 6.35
CA PHE A 250 21.86 15.44 6.76
C PHE A 250 22.23 13.95 6.83
N ASN A 251 22.22 13.45 8.05
CA ASN A 251 22.95 12.27 8.45
C ASN A 251 22.30 10.97 7.91
N ARG A 252 23.08 10.04 7.35
CA ARG A 252 22.58 8.73 6.87
C ARG A 252 22.19 7.76 8.00
N ASN A 253 22.47 8.13 9.25
CA ASN A 253 22.29 7.30 10.44
C ASN A 253 21.02 7.64 11.24
N ILE A 254 20.04 8.32 10.64
CA ILE A 254 18.77 8.63 11.31
C ILE A 254 17.96 7.33 11.44
N SER A 255 17.77 6.90 12.70
CA SER A 255 16.88 5.81 13.10
C SER A 255 15.84 6.43 14.04
N PRO A 256 14.82 7.12 13.52
CA PRO A 256 13.83 7.80 14.33
C PRO A 256 13.01 6.76 15.08
N LEU A 257 12.78 7.00 16.37
CA LEU A 257 12.08 6.07 17.25
C LEU A 257 10.57 6.33 17.27
N ASP A 258 10.15 7.54 16.90
CA ASP A 258 8.76 7.95 16.88
C ASP A 258 8.47 9.02 15.81
N GLU A 259 7.19 9.35 15.67
CA GLU A 259 6.68 10.35 14.71
C GLU A 259 7.27 11.75 14.95
N LYS A 260 7.46 12.12 16.22
CA LYS A 260 8.00 13.43 16.58
C LYS A 260 9.43 13.58 16.10
N MET A 261 10.27 12.56 16.30
CA MET A 261 11.65 12.53 15.82
C MET A 261 11.74 12.60 14.28
N CYS A 262 10.81 11.96 13.56
CA CYS A 262 10.74 12.10 12.09
C CYS A 262 10.48 13.56 11.69
N VAL A 263 9.50 14.22 12.32
CA VAL A 263 9.17 15.62 12.02
C VAL A 263 10.34 16.56 12.37
N GLU A 264 10.97 16.36 13.53
CA GLU A 264 12.17 17.12 13.92
C GLU A 264 13.32 16.92 12.91
N SER A 265 13.45 15.71 12.35
CA SER A 265 14.45 15.41 11.31
C SER A 265 14.14 16.15 10.00
N PHE A 266 12.88 16.20 9.55
CA PHE A 266 12.49 17.02 8.39
C PHE A 266 12.74 18.50 8.61
N GLN A 267 12.41 19.03 9.80
CA GLN A 267 12.68 20.43 10.14
C GLN A 267 14.17 20.74 10.18
N SER A 268 14.99 19.80 10.69
CA SER A 268 16.45 19.93 10.66
C SER A 268 16.97 19.96 9.22
N TRP A 269 16.52 19.03 8.36
CA TRP A 269 16.86 19.01 6.94
C TRP A 269 16.46 20.32 6.23
N GLU A 270 15.24 20.80 6.47
CA GLU A 270 14.73 22.07 5.90
C GLU A 270 15.64 23.24 6.27
N SER A 271 16.03 23.34 7.55
CA SER A 271 16.89 24.42 8.05
C SER A 271 18.31 24.38 7.46
N LEU A 272 18.82 23.18 7.13
CA LEU A 272 20.13 22.98 6.52
C LEU A 272 20.12 23.23 5.01
N ASN A 273 18.94 23.14 4.37
CA ASN A 273 18.76 23.22 2.92
C ASN A 273 17.77 24.33 2.52
N PRO A 274 18.00 25.61 2.87
CA PRO A 274 17.02 26.68 2.64
C PRO A 274 16.81 27.05 1.16
N LYS A 275 17.70 26.59 0.26
CA LYS A 275 17.61 26.85 -1.19
C LYS A 275 16.81 25.77 -1.94
N VAL A 276 16.58 24.63 -1.31
CA VAL A 276 15.88 23.50 -1.94
C VAL A 276 14.40 23.82 -2.02
N LYS A 277 13.75 23.44 -3.12
CA LYS A 277 12.29 23.46 -3.24
C LYS A 277 11.72 22.26 -2.48
N HIS A 278 11.53 22.40 -1.16
CA HIS A 278 11.27 21.27 -0.25
C HIS A 278 10.12 20.36 -0.73
N CYS A 279 8.98 20.93 -1.15
CA CYS A 279 7.82 20.14 -1.59
C CYS A 279 8.11 19.29 -2.83
N LYS A 280 8.85 19.85 -3.80
CA LYS A 280 9.24 19.12 -5.00
C LYS A 280 10.24 18.02 -4.66
N CYS A 281 11.27 18.33 -3.87
CA CYS A 281 12.26 17.33 -3.43
C CYS A 281 11.60 16.17 -2.66
N ILE A 282 10.65 16.49 -1.77
CA ILE A 282 9.84 15.50 -1.05
C ILE A 282 9.04 14.63 -2.03
N ALA A 283 8.35 15.23 -3.00
CA ALA A 283 7.57 14.50 -3.99
C ALA A 283 8.46 13.57 -4.82
N ASP A 284 9.57 14.08 -5.35
CA ASP A 284 10.54 13.31 -6.14
C ASP A 284 11.15 12.15 -5.31
N THR A 285 11.41 12.39 -4.02
CA THR A 285 11.93 11.38 -3.09
C THR A 285 10.89 10.29 -2.83
N LEU A 286 9.62 10.66 -2.60
CA LEU A 286 8.51 9.71 -2.42
C LEU A 286 8.40 8.79 -3.64
N GLU A 287 8.46 9.33 -4.86
CA GLU A 287 8.45 8.52 -6.08
C GLU A 287 9.65 7.57 -6.15
N THR A 288 10.85 8.06 -5.78
CA THR A 288 12.09 7.26 -5.74
C THR A 288 11.99 6.07 -4.79
N ILE A 289 11.32 6.23 -3.63
CA ILE A 289 11.11 5.13 -2.67
C ILE A 289 9.86 4.29 -2.98
N GLY A 290 9.21 4.52 -4.13
CA GLY A 290 8.14 3.68 -4.68
C GLY A 290 6.72 4.17 -4.44
N TYR A 291 6.54 5.36 -3.86
CA TYR A 291 5.24 6.01 -3.69
C TYR A 291 4.98 6.92 -4.88
N LYS A 292 4.27 6.40 -5.89
CA LYS A 292 3.92 7.22 -7.05
C LYS A 292 2.84 8.23 -6.68
N LEU A 293 3.03 9.48 -7.07
CA LEU A 293 2.05 10.54 -6.89
C LEU A 293 1.20 10.69 -8.17
N PRO A 294 0.01 11.33 -8.10
CA PRO A 294 -0.78 11.58 -9.29
C PRO A 294 -0.01 12.41 -10.33
N PRO A 295 -0.11 12.06 -11.63
CA PRO A 295 0.60 12.77 -12.70
C PRO A 295 0.15 14.24 -12.80
N ASN A 296 1.03 15.10 -13.30
CA ASN A 296 0.83 16.53 -13.61
C ASN A 296 0.78 17.53 -12.45
N ASN A 297 1.25 17.17 -11.27
CA ASN A 297 1.39 18.15 -10.19
C ASN A 297 2.85 18.63 -10.09
N ASP A 298 3.13 19.83 -10.56
CA ASP A 298 4.35 20.55 -10.15
C ASP A 298 4.15 20.93 -8.68
N PHE A 299 4.50 20.02 -7.76
CA PHE A 299 4.28 20.11 -6.31
C PHE A 299 5.14 21.22 -5.67
N LYS A 300 4.91 22.46 -6.09
CA LYS A 300 5.51 23.68 -5.55
C LYS A 300 4.80 24.13 -4.27
N ASP A 301 3.52 23.81 -4.12
CA ASP A 301 2.70 24.20 -2.96
C ASP A 301 2.61 23.06 -1.92
N PRO A 302 3.04 23.28 -0.66
CA PRO A 302 2.89 22.31 0.42
C PRO A 302 1.44 21.92 0.67
N VAL A 303 0.47 22.82 0.45
CA VAL A 303 -0.95 22.55 0.66
C VAL A 303 -1.45 21.51 -0.34
N LEU A 304 -1.08 21.63 -1.62
CA LEU A 304 -1.50 20.68 -2.65
C LEU A 304 -0.91 19.30 -2.41
N LEU A 305 0.37 19.22 -2.06
CA LEU A 305 1.01 17.96 -1.71
C LEU A 305 0.39 17.35 -0.44
N ASN A 306 0.08 18.18 0.56
CA ASN A 306 -0.59 17.74 1.78
C ASN A 306 -2.01 17.21 1.50
N ILE A 307 -2.78 17.85 0.63
CA ILE A 307 -4.11 17.36 0.20
C ILE A 307 -3.96 16.00 -0.46
N CYS A 308 -3.05 15.88 -1.43
CA CYS A 308 -2.79 14.63 -2.13
C CYS A 308 -2.41 13.49 -1.17
N LEU A 309 -1.52 13.75 -0.21
CA LEU A 309 -1.11 12.77 0.79
C LEU A 309 -2.24 12.43 1.77
N CYS A 310 -3.07 13.40 2.17
CA CYS A 310 -4.26 13.13 2.98
C CYS A 310 -5.27 12.23 2.27
N GLU A 311 -5.51 12.48 0.98
CA GLU A 311 -6.37 11.64 0.15
C GLU A 311 -5.81 10.22 0.07
N MET A 312 -4.49 10.09 -0.19
CA MET A 312 -3.82 8.79 -0.21
C MET A 312 -4.00 8.08 1.13
N LYS A 313 -3.77 8.78 2.26
CA LYS A 313 -4.00 8.23 3.61
C LYS A 313 -5.40 7.66 3.78
N GLN A 314 -6.42 8.43 3.38
CA GLN A 314 -7.82 8.01 3.50
C GLN A 314 -8.09 6.75 2.67
N LEU A 315 -7.60 6.70 1.44
CA LEU A 315 -7.71 5.51 0.59
C LEU A 315 -7.00 4.32 1.24
N ASN A 316 -5.80 4.51 1.78
CA ASN A 316 -5.05 3.46 2.45
C ASN A 316 -5.75 2.95 3.69
N ASP A 317 -6.36 3.82 4.49
CA ASP A 317 -7.05 3.42 5.71
C ASP A 317 -8.27 2.56 5.39
N VAL A 318 -9.02 2.91 4.34
CA VAL A 318 -10.15 2.09 3.88
C VAL A 318 -9.68 0.80 3.20
N TYR A 319 -8.59 0.87 2.43
CA TYR A 319 -7.97 -0.33 1.84
C TYR A 319 -7.44 -1.29 2.91
N LYS A 320 -6.83 -0.79 3.99
CA LYS A 320 -6.42 -1.61 5.14
C LYS A 320 -7.62 -2.29 5.82
N LYS A 321 -8.76 -1.61 5.95
CA LYS A 321 -9.99 -2.24 6.45
C LYS A 321 -10.49 -3.34 5.54
N PHE A 322 -10.41 -3.14 4.22
CA PHE A 322 -10.68 -4.19 3.24
C PHE A 322 -9.70 -5.38 3.42
N LEU A 323 -8.40 -5.11 3.53
CA LEU A 323 -7.36 -6.12 3.75
C LEU A 323 -7.48 -6.83 5.11
N LEU A 324 -8.13 -6.25 6.12
CA LEU A 324 -8.43 -6.93 7.39
C LEU A 324 -9.52 -7.99 7.24
N LYS A 325 -10.44 -7.81 6.28
CA LYS A 325 -11.53 -8.76 6.00
C LYS A 325 -11.03 -9.92 5.13
N LEU A 326 -10.14 -9.63 4.18
CA LEU A 326 -9.71 -10.56 3.14
C LEU A 326 -9.05 -11.87 3.66
N PRO A 327 -8.09 -11.87 4.62
CA PRO A 327 -7.49 -13.08 5.17
C PRO A 327 -8.50 -14.06 5.77
N ARG A 328 -9.57 -13.54 6.39
CA ARG A 328 -10.61 -14.37 7.02
C ARG A 328 -11.43 -15.13 5.98
N LEU A 329 -11.63 -14.52 4.81
CA LEU A 329 -12.34 -15.14 3.70
C LEU A 329 -11.47 -16.15 2.96
N LEU A 330 -10.17 -15.83 2.81
CA LEU A 330 -9.24 -16.68 2.08
C LEU A 330 -8.69 -17.86 2.90
N GLY A 331 -8.65 -17.75 4.23
CA GLY A 331 -7.99 -18.74 5.07
C GLY A 331 -6.53 -18.94 4.64
N GLU A 332 -6.13 -20.19 4.39
CA GLU A 332 -4.77 -20.51 3.91
C GLU A 332 -4.53 -20.12 2.45
N ALA A 333 -5.57 -19.93 1.63
CA ALA A 333 -5.43 -19.51 0.24
C ALA A 333 -4.79 -18.12 0.09
N ARG A 334 -4.74 -17.32 1.17
CA ARG A 334 -4.07 -16.02 1.19
C ARG A 334 -2.59 -16.11 0.77
N TYR A 335 -1.89 -17.20 1.09
CA TYR A 335 -0.49 -17.38 0.67
C TYR A 335 -0.37 -17.72 -0.81
N THR A 336 -1.33 -18.45 -1.34
CA THR A 336 -1.46 -18.67 -2.78
C THR A 336 -1.66 -17.33 -3.49
N LEU A 337 -2.53 -16.47 -2.97
CA LEU A 337 -2.73 -15.13 -3.52
C LEU A 337 -1.43 -14.32 -3.53
N ILE A 338 -0.66 -14.33 -2.44
CA ILE A 338 0.67 -13.68 -2.40
C ILE A 338 1.60 -14.18 -3.50
N ASN A 339 1.61 -15.49 -3.77
CA ASN A 339 2.42 -16.07 -4.84
C ASN A 339 1.92 -15.66 -6.23
N PHE A 340 0.61 -15.61 -6.44
CA PHE A 340 0.00 -15.15 -7.71
C PHE A 340 0.25 -13.66 -7.97
N LEU A 341 0.32 -12.85 -6.91
CA LEU A 341 0.72 -11.44 -7.00
C LEU A 341 2.24 -11.25 -7.15
N GLU A 342 3.01 -12.35 -7.23
CA GLU A 342 4.48 -12.36 -7.30
C GLU A 342 5.17 -11.65 -6.12
N LEU A 343 4.53 -11.66 -4.94
CA LEU A 343 5.00 -10.98 -3.74
C LEU A 343 5.83 -11.87 -2.82
N LYS A 344 6.23 -13.05 -3.29
CA LYS A 344 6.93 -14.05 -2.48
C LYS A 344 8.24 -13.50 -1.89
N SER A 345 9.02 -12.76 -2.67
CA SER A 345 10.27 -12.15 -2.19
C SER A 345 10.03 -11.09 -1.11
N MET A 346 8.97 -10.29 -1.23
CA MET A 346 8.60 -9.31 -0.20
C MET A 346 8.09 -9.96 1.09
N HIS A 347 7.36 -11.07 0.96
CA HIS A 347 6.84 -11.83 2.10
C HIS A 347 7.95 -12.60 2.84
N GLU A 348 8.84 -13.29 2.12
CA GLU A 348 9.92 -14.07 2.74
C GLU A 348 10.94 -13.21 3.50
N ILE A 349 11.19 -11.97 3.05
CA ILE A 349 12.15 -11.06 3.69
C ILE A 349 11.64 -10.52 5.04
N ARG A 350 10.31 -10.44 5.25
CA ARG A 350 9.73 -9.77 6.42
C ARG A 350 8.96 -10.67 7.37
N CYS A 351 8.54 -11.86 6.93
CA CYS A 351 7.57 -12.65 7.68
C CYS A 351 8.23 -13.79 8.45
N THR A 352 8.63 -13.52 9.69
CA THR A 352 9.06 -14.56 10.64
C THR A 352 7.87 -15.32 11.23
N GLY A 353 6.63 -14.85 11.01
CA GLY A 353 5.40 -15.53 11.39
C GLY A 353 4.33 -15.44 10.30
N ARG A 354 3.69 -16.56 9.97
CA ARG A 354 2.54 -16.62 9.04
C ARG A 354 1.30 -15.95 9.65
N THR A 355 1.31 -14.63 9.82
CA THR A 355 0.24 -13.85 10.47
C THR A 355 -0.57 -13.04 9.46
N ASP A 356 -1.81 -12.70 9.83
CA ASP A 356 -2.64 -11.81 9.01
C ASP A 356 -2.00 -10.43 8.84
N THR A 357 -1.27 -9.94 9.84
CA THR A 357 -0.54 -8.66 9.81
C THR A 357 0.52 -8.63 8.70
N ASP A 358 1.21 -9.74 8.54
CA ASP A 358 2.28 -9.91 7.55
C ASP A 358 1.72 -9.93 6.12
N PHE A 359 0.60 -10.65 5.93
CA PHE A 359 -0.15 -10.62 4.68
C PHE A 359 -0.63 -9.21 4.33
N MET A 360 -1.25 -8.51 5.30
CA MET A 360 -1.77 -7.15 5.09
C MET A 360 -0.66 -6.15 4.78
N THR A 361 0.47 -6.26 5.46
CA THR A 361 1.63 -5.40 5.22
C THR A 361 2.21 -5.64 3.83
N CYS A 362 2.30 -6.91 3.40
CA CYS A 362 2.80 -7.28 2.08
C CYS A 362 1.92 -6.74 0.95
N ILE A 363 0.61 -7.02 0.99
CA ILE A 363 -0.33 -6.54 -0.04
C ILE A 363 -0.50 -5.02 0.02
N GLY A 364 -0.56 -4.44 1.22
CA GLY A 364 -0.59 -3.00 1.41
C GLY A 364 0.60 -2.33 0.72
N ASN A 365 1.83 -2.74 1.04
CA ASN A 365 3.05 -2.20 0.42
C ASN A 365 3.09 -2.37 -1.09
N TRP A 366 2.58 -3.48 -1.61
CA TRP A 366 2.46 -3.69 -3.04
C TRP A 366 1.48 -2.72 -3.69
N SER A 367 0.31 -2.48 -3.09
CA SER A 367 -0.71 -1.60 -3.68
C SER A 367 -0.24 -0.15 -3.80
N TYR A 368 0.63 0.33 -2.90
CA TYR A 368 1.22 1.68 -2.97
C TYR A 368 2.06 1.94 -4.22
N LYS A 369 2.59 0.89 -4.87
CA LYS A 369 3.32 1.02 -6.14
C LYS A 369 2.41 1.38 -7.32
N TYR A 370 1.10 1.28 -7.12
CA TYR A 370 0.05 1.50 -8.11
C TYR A 370 -0.94 2.52 -7.55
N PRO A 371 -0.59 3.81 -7.57
CA PRO A 371 -1.47 4.84 -7.06
C PRO A 371 -2.75 4.85 -7.88
N TYR A 372 -3.84 5.23 -7.23
CA TYR A 372 -5.08 5.42 -7.95
C TYR A 372 -4.92 6.54 -8.99
N ASN A 373 -5.14 6.19 -10.25
CA ASN A 373 -5.31 7.18 -11.29
C ASN A 373 -6.79 7.54 -11.36
N PRO A 374 -7.14 8.82 -11.18
CA PRO A 374 -8.53 9.26 -11.22
C PRO A 374 -9.26 9.03 -12.54
N TYR A 375 -8.52 8.80 -13.62
CA TYR A 375 -9.08 8.49 -14.94
C TYR A 375 -9.35 6.99 -15.13
N ASP A 376 -8.86 6.13 -14.23
CA ASP A 376 -9.08 4.69 -14.33
C ASP A 376 -10.44 4.33 -13.72
N THR A 377 -11.22 3.52 -14.44
CA THR A 377 -12.52 3.04 -13.95
C THR A 377 -12.39 2.12 -12.75
N ASP A 378 -11.27 1.40 -12.65
CA ASP A 378 -10.95 0.51 -11.55
C ASP A 378 -9.51 0.74 -11.05
N TRP A 379 -9.32 0.75 -9.74
CA TRP A 379 -8.00 0.84 -9.15
C TRP A 379 -7.23 -0.49 -9.34
N TYR A 380 -6.10 -0.43 -10.05
CA TYR A 380 -5.32 -1.60 -10.48
C TYR A 380 -5.15 -2.70 -9.41
N PRO A 381 -4.77 -2.41 -8.14
CA PRO A 381 -4.65 -3.43 -7.11
C PRO A 381 -5.94 -4.22 -6.84
N LEU A 382 -7.10 -3.57 -6.88
CA LEU A 382 -8.39 -4.24 -6.70
C LEU A 382 -8.71 -5.16 -7.88
N SER A 383 -8.53 -4.66 -9.11
CA SER A 383 -8.79 -5.43 -10.33
C SER A 383 -7.89 -6.67 -10.42
N VAL A 384 -6.61 -6.52 -10.06
CA VAL A 384 -5.66 -7.63 -10.04
C VAL A 384 -6.02 -8.64 -8.97
N ILE A 385 -6.30 -8.22 -7.72
CA ILE A 385 -6.71 -9.16 -6.67
C ILE A 385 -7.96 -9.92 -7.11
N LYS A 386 -8.99 -9.24 -7.62
CA LYS A 386 -10.22 -9.88 -8.08
C LYS A 386 -9.96 -10.89 -9.21
N ARG A 387 -9.09 -10.55 -10.17
CA ARG A 387 -8.68 -11.45 -11.25
C ARG A 387 -7.95 -12.68 -10.72
N GLU A 388 -7.00 -12.49 -9.81
CA GLU A 388 -6.24 -13.61 -9.25
C GLU A 388 -7.11 -14.53 -8.37
N LEU A 389 -8.11 -13.98 -7.67
CA LEU A 389 -9.09 -14.80 -6.96
C LEU A 389 -9.88 -15.71 -7.91
N LYS A 390 -10.24 -15.24 -9.10
CA LYS A 390 -10.86 -16.07 -10.15
C LYS A 390 -9.89 -17.13 -10.68
N ASN A 391 -8.62 -16.76 -10.90
CA ASN A 391 -7.58 -17.71 -11.34
C ASN A 391 -7.30 -18.80 -10.29
N MET A 392 -7.56 -18.51 -9.02
CA MET A 392 -7.49 -19.46 -7.90
C MET A 392 -8.77 -20.28 -7.71
N GLU A 393 -9.74 -20.16 -8.63
CA GLU A 393 -11.06 -20.82 -8.57
C GLU A 393 -11.91 -20.44 -7.34
N LEU A 394 -11.59 -19.31 -6.69
CA LEU A 394 -12.35 -18.76 -5.57
C LEU A 394 -13.48 -17.84 -6.07
N ASN A 395 -14.33 -18.36 -6.95
CA ASN A 395 -15.36 -17.59 -7.64
C ASN A 395 -16.35 -16.92 -6.68
N SER A 396 -16.75 -17.58 -5.60
CA SER A 396 -17.65 -17.00 -4.59
C SER A 396 -17.06 -15.74 -3.94
N VAL A 397 -15.77 -15.79 -3.57
CA VAL A 397 -15.07 -14.62 -3.00
C VAL A 397 -14.89 -13.52 -4.05
N ALA A 398 -14.65 -13.89 -5.31
CA ALA A 398 -14.51 -12.94 -6.41
C ALA A 398 -15.84 -12.26 -6.79
N GLU A 399 -16.98 -12.94 -6.61
CA GLU A 399 -18.33 -12.39 -6.79
C GLU A 399 -18.68 -11.40 -5.66
N ASP A 400 -18.38 -11.75 -4.41
CA ASP A 400 -18.57 -10.86 -3.25
C ASP A 400 -17.55 -9.70 -3.19
N PHE A 401 -16.52 -9.74 -4.04
CA PHE A 401 -15.40 -8.81 -4.01
C PHE A 401 -15.82 -7.34 -4.12
N ASP A 402 -16.78 -7.04 -4.99
CA ASP A 402 -17.22 -5.65 -5.21
C ASP A 402 -17.93 -5.10 -3.98
N SER A 403 -18.69 -5.94 -3.26
CA SER A 403 -19.29 -5.56 -1.97
C SER A 403 -18.22 -5.40 -0.89
N LEU A 404 -17.21 -6.26 -0.87
CA LEU A 404 -16.09 -6.16 0.07
C LEU A 404 -15.26 -4.89 -0.15
N ALA A 405 -15.07 -4.51 -1.41
CA ALA A 405 -14.33 -3.33 -1.83
C ALA A 405 -15.19 -2.07 -1.93
N GLU A 406 -16.50 -2.13 -1.63
CA GLU A 406 -17.44 -1.02 -1.81
C GLU A 406 -16.98 0.26 -1.12
N GLU A 407 -16.51 0.16 0.14
CA GLU A 407 -15.97 1.32 0.87
C GLU A 407 -14.76 1.93 0.14
N VAL A 408 -13.87 1.10 -0.43
CA VAL A 408 -12.69 1.54 -1.19
C VAL A 408 -13.17 2.25 -2.46
N THR A 409 -14.05 1.63 -3.23
CA THR A 409 -14.65 2.19 -4.45
C THR A 409 -15.38 3.49 -4.17
N CYS A 410 -16.08 3.60 -3.04
CA CYS A 410 -16.74 4.82 -2.61
C CYS A 410 -15.72 5.93 -2.31
N VAL A 411 -14.62 5.62 -1.61
CA VAL A 411 -13.53 6.59 -1.40
C VAL A 411 -12.88 6.98 -2.71
N LEU A 412 -12.64 6.04 -3.64
CA LEU A 412 -12.07 6.29 -4.96
C LEU A 412 -12.94 7.22 -5.81
N LYS A 413 -14.27 7.00 -5.81
CA LYS A 413 -15.23 7.89 -6.47
C LYS A 413 -15.24 9.28 -5.86
N ASN A 414 -15.12 9.36 -4.53
CA ASN A 414 -15.07 10.63 -3.80
C ASN A 414 -13.69 11.30 -3.81
N TYR A 415 -12.64 10.58 -4.24
CA TYR A 415 -11.23 10.99 -4.21
C TYR A 415 -10.97 12.21 -5.11
N LEU A 416 -11.87 12.48 -6.06
CA LEU A 416 -11.67 13.52 -7.06
C LEU A 416 -12.44 14.81 -6.83
N ASP A 417 -13.56 14.79 -6.12
CA ASP A 417 -14.62 15.69 -6.58
C ASP A 417 -14.81 16.97 -5.75
N LEU A 418 -14.27 17.07 -4.53
CA LEU A 418 -14.66 18.18 -3.66
C LEU A 418 -13.52 19.04 -3.14
N LYS A 419 -12.56 18.45 -2.42
CA LYS A 419 -11.42 19.20 -1.87
C LYS A 419 -10.56 19.78 -2.98
N ARG A 420 -10.29 18.98 -4.01
CA ARG A 420 -9.49 19.40 -5.16
C ARG A 420 -10.22 20.47 -5.99
N ILE A 421 -11.51 20.30 -6.24
CA ILE A 421 -12.33 21.31 -6.92
C ILE A 421 -12.34 22.61 -6.12
N PHE A 422 -12.55 22.54 -4.80
CA PHE A 422 -12.54 23.73 -3.96
C PHE A 422 -11.16 24.40 -3.90
N TYR A 423 -10.09 23.63 -3.79
CA TYR A 423 -8.74 24.18 -3.81
C TYR A 423 -8.41 24.85 -5.16
N LEU A 424 -8.78 24.23 -6.28
CA LEU A 424 -8.67 24.86 -7.60
C LEU A 424 -9.54 26.12 -7.71
N ALA A 425 -10.74 26.11 -7.11
CA ALA A 425 -11.59 27.29 -7.01
C ALA A 425 -10.88 28.42 -6.24
N ILE A 426 -10.25 28.12 -5.10
CA ILE A 426 -9.44 29.08 -4.32
C ILE A 426 -8.32 29.66 -5.19
N GLN A 427 -7.61 28.84 -5.96
CA GLN A 427 -6.54 29.28 -6.86
C GLN A 427 -7.04 30.25 -7.95
N ILE A 428 -8.28 30.07 -8.41
CA ILE A 428 -8.90 30.92 -9.44
C ILE A 428 -9.43 32.22 -8.85
N ILE A 429 -10.14 32.15 -7.72
CA ILE A 429 -10.85 33.32 -7.16
C ILE A 429 -9.96 34.16 -6.24
N GLY A 430 -8.87 33.59 -5.71
CA GLY A 430 -8.06 34.17 -4.64
C GLY A 430 -8.63 33.85 -3.25
N HIS A 431 -7.76 33.63 -2.26
CA HIS A 431 -8.19 33.26 -0.90
C HIS A 431 -9.03 34.35 -0.22
N GLU A 432 -8.78 35.61 -0.55
CA GLU A 432 -9.54 36.77 -0.08
C GLU A 432 -11.02 36.75 -0.50
N LYS A 433 -11.36 36.01 -1.58
CA LYS A 433 -12.75 35.89 -2.07
C LYS A 433 -13.46 34.64 -1.56
N CYS A 434 -12.79 33.77 -0.80
CA CYS A 434 -13.43 32.64 -0.15
C CYS A 434 -14.58 33.09 0.77
N GLU A 435 -14.45 34.25 1.41
CA GLU A 435 -15.50 34.78 2.30
C GLU A 435 -16.81 35.04 1.55
N GLU A 436 -16.74 35.52 0.31
CA GLU A 436 -17.93 35.70 -0.52
C GLU A 436 -18.59 34.37 -0.85
N PHE A 437 -17.79 33.33 -1.13
CA PHE A 437 -18.29 31.98 -1.34
C PHE A 437 -19.03 31.50 -0.08
N PHE A 438 -18.40 31.54 1.09
CA PHE A 438 -19.00 31.06 2.32
C PHE A 438 -20.27 31.84 2.71
N LYS A 439 -20.30 33.16 2.49
CA LYS A 439 -21.51 33.97 2.65
C LYS A 439 -22.64 33.54 1.70
N SER A 440 -22.30 33.17 0.46
CA SER A 440 -23.29 32.75 -0.54
C SER A 440 -23.93 31.38 -0.26
N VAL A 441 -23.22 30.50 0.47
CA VAL A 441 -23.72 29.17 0.89
C VAL A 441 -24.27 29.18 2.33
N GLU A 442 -24.73 30.35 2.79
CA GLU A 442 -25.36 30.58 4.10
C GLU A 442 -24.48 30.26 5.33
N PHE A 443 -23.15 30.34 5.19
CA PHE A 443 -22.26 30.26 6.35
C PHE A 443 -22.27 31.60 7.10
N LYS A 444 -23.05 31.67 8.19
CA LYS A 444 -23.37 32.91 8.92
C LYS A 444 -22.30 33.39 9.91
N ASP A 445 -21.21 32.64 10.08
CA ASP A 445 -20.13 33.06 10.99
C ASP A 445 -19.31 34.18 10.35
N GLU A 446 -18.95 35.22 11.11
CA GLU A 446 -17.96 36.21 10.67
C GLU A 446 -16.61 35.50 10.48
N LEU A 447 -16.27 35.24 9.22
CA LEU A 447 -15.03 34.61 8.81
C LEU A 447 -14.07 35.70 8.34
N VAL A 448 -12.86 35.70 8.90
CA VAL A 448 -11.72 36.43 8.34
C VAL A 448 -10.74 35.39 7.81
N LEU A 449 -10.67 35.22 6.49
CA LEU A 449 -9.85 34.21 5.84
C LEU A 449 -8.60 34.85 5.24
N THR A 450 -7.48 34.65 5.93
CA THR A 450 -6.17 35.24 5.61
C THR A 450 -5.24 34.31 4.83
N SER A 451 -5.68 33.08 4.51
CA SER A 451 -4.87 32.09 3.79
C SER A 451 -5.72 31.01 3.12
N ALA A 452 -5.17 30.37 2.09
CA ALA A 452 -5.79 29.20 1.44
C ALA A 452 -6.02 28.03 2.43
N SER A 453 -5.10 27.84 3.37
CA SER A 453 -5.24 26.85 4.46
C SER A 453 -6.49 27.10 5.30
N GLN A 454 -6.74 28.36 5.70
CA GLN A 454 -7.98 28.73 6.41
C GLN A 454 -9.24 28.58 5.55
N CYS A 455 -9.17 28.82 4.24
CA CYS A 455 -10.30 28.51 3.34
C CYS A 455 -10.62 27.01 3.35
N MET A 456 -9.60 26.15 3.26
CA MET A 456 -9.78 24.69 3.27
C MET A 456 -10.32 24.17 4.61
N ASP A 457 -9.84 24.69 5.74
CA ASP A 457 -10.35 24.33 7.06
C ASP A 457 -11.83 24.75 7.24
N THR A 458 -12.18 25.95 6.77
CA THR A 458 -13.56 26.46 6.77
C THR A 458 -14.46 25.61 5.88
N PHE A 459 -13.96 25.19 4.71
CA PHE A 459 -14.67 24.30 3.79
C PHE A 459 -14.97 22.94 4.42
N GLU A 460 -14.00 22.35 5.12
CA GLU A 460 -14.21 21.09 5.84
C GLU A 460 -15.25 21.23 6.95
N ASN A 461 -15.30 22.38 7.62
CA ASN A 461 -16.32 22.66 8.63
C ASN A 461 -17.70 22.86 8.00
N TRP A 462 -17.79 23.56 6.88
CA TRP A 462 -19.02 23.68 6.10
C TRP A 462 -19.53 22.31 5.65
N LYS A 463 -18.67 21.46 5.09
CA LYS A 463 -19.01 20.10 4.68
C LYS A 463 -19.59 19.26 5.83
N LYS A 464 -19.00 19.37 7.02
CA LYS A 464 -19.49 18.67 8.22
C LYS A 464 -20.85 19.20 8.69
N ARG A 465 -21.11 20.50 8.57
CA ARG A 465 -22.39 21.12 8.97
C ARG A 465 -23.52 20.84 7.97
N HIS A 466 -23.19 20.60 6.70
CA HIS A 466 -24.18 20.41 5.63
C HIS A 466 -24.02 19.06 4.90
N PRO A 467 -24.06 17.90 5.59
CA PRO A 467 -23.75 16.60 4.98
C PRO A 467 -24.65 16.21 3.80
N ASN A 468 -25.83 16.83 3.66
CA ASN A 468 -26.80 16.58 2.60
C ASN A 468 -26.71 17.58 1.43
N ALA A 469 -25.83 18.59 1.50
CA ALA A 469 -25.67 19.56 0.42
C ALA A 469 -24.94 18.96 -0.78
N SER A 470 -25.32 19.41 -1.99
CA SER A 470 -24.56 19.11 -3.21
C SER A 470 -23.37 20.06 -3.30
N HIS A 471 -22.41 19.88 -2.39
CA HIS A 471 -21.31 20.82 -2.20
C HIS A 471 -20.56 21.14 -3.51
N LYS A 472 -20.48 20.16 -4.43
CA LYS A 472 -19.85 20.30 -5.73
C LYS A 472 -20.63 21.31 -6.59
N LYS A 473 -21.94 21.12 -6.67
CA LYS A 473 -22.84 22.02 -7.38
C LYS A 473 -22.76 23.43 -6.80
N ASP A 474 -22.75 23.56 -5.47
CA ASP A 474 -22.68 24.88 -4.82
C ASP A 474 -21.38 25.63 -5.17
N ILE A 475 -20.24 24.93 -5.22
CA ILE A 475 -18.96 25.50 -5.67
C ILE A 475 -19.02 25.93 -7.13
N LEU A 476 -19.54 25.07 -8.01
CA LEU A 476 -19.62 25.36 -9.45
C LEU A 476 -20.61 26.47 -9.77
N ASP A 477 -21.77 26.47 -9.13
CA ASP A 477 -22.78 27.52 -9.25
C ASP A 477 -22.21 28.86 -8.75
N PHE A 478 -21.45 28.88 -7.66
CA PHE A 478 -20.77 30.10 -7.23
C PHE A 478 -19.76 30.60 -8.27
N LEU A 479 -18.88 29.71 -8.76
CA LEU A 479 -17.89 30.06 -9.78
C LEU A 479 -18.56 30.59 -11.05
N PHE A 480 -19.65 29.97 -11.48
CA PHE A 480 -20.41 30.36 -12.66
C PHE A 480 -21.15 31.70 -12.46
N ASN A 481 -21.90 31.84 -11.36
CA ASN A 481 -22.69 33.04 -11.06
C ASN A 481 -21.81 34.29 -10.88
N LYS A 482 -20.57 34.11 -10.44
CA LYS A 482 -19.58 35.19 -10.29
C LYS A 482 -18.76 35.43 -11.57
N GLY A 483 -18.98 34.66 -12.63
CA GLY A 483 -18.28 34.80 -13.91
C GLY A 483 -16.82 34.33 -13.89
N TYR A 484 -16.43 33.50 -12.91
CA TYR A 484 -15.08 32.90 -12.88
C TYR A 484 -14.95 31.76 -13.89
N ILE A 485 -16.06 31.14 -14.28
CA ILE A 485 -16.16 30.13 -15.33
C ILE A 485 -17.36 30.44 -16.24
N ASN A 486 -17.21 30.25 -17.55
CA ASN A 486 -18.24 30.61 -18.55
C ASN A 486 -19.14 29.44 -18.97
N THR A 487 -18.84 28.22 -18.52
CA THR A 487 -19.57 27.01 -18.89
C THR A 487 -20.30 26.43 -17.68
N LYS A 488 -21.59 26.14 -17.88
CA LYS A 488 -22.43 25.47 -16.89
C LYS A 488 -22.22 23.96 -16.99
N PHE A 489 -21.74 23.34 -15.93
CA PHE A 489 -21.51 21.90 -15.86
C PHE A 489 -22.73 21.19 -15.27
N SER A 490 -23.00 19.95 -15.70
CA SER A 490 -24.08 19.12 -15.14
C SER A 490 -23.57 18.22 -14.01
N ASP A 491 -24.47 17.84 -13.09
CA ASP A 491 -24.08 17.23 -11.80
C ASP A 491 -23.36 15.86 -11.91
N ASN A 492 -23.51 15.10 -13.01
CA ASN A 492 -23.16 13.66 -13.01
C ASN A 492 -22.09 13.16 -14.00
N GLU A 493 -21.63 13.93 -15.00
CA GLU A 493 -20.69 13.39 -16.03
C GLU A 493 -19.39 14.20 -16.22
N ASP A 494 -19.22 15.31 -15.47
CA ASP A 494 -18.22 16.32 -15.81
C ASP A 494 -17.16 16.57 -14.74
N THR A 495 -17.02 15.76 -13.69
CA THR A 495 -15.95 15.96 -12.65
C THR A 495 -14.57 16.06 -13.27
N LEU A 496 -14.21 15.11 -14.12
CA LEU A 496 -12.91 15.06 -14.77
C LEU A 496 -12.78 16.18 -15.80
N LYS A 497 -13.86 16.58 -16.50
CA LYS A 497 -13.86 17.71 -17.44
C LYS A 497 -13.73 19.05 -16.72
N VAL A 498 -14.35 19.20 -15.55
CA VAL A 498 -14.24 20.35 -14.67
C VAL A 498 -12.83 20.43 -14.09
N ILE A 499 -12.29 19.33 -13.56
CA ILE A 499 -10.92 19.31 -13.01
C ILE A 499 -9.89 19.54 -14.11
N ASP A 500 -10.04 18.92 -15.28
CA ASP A 500 -9.20 19.19 -16.45
C ASP A 500 -9.32 20.65 -16.89
N PHE A 501 -10.53 21.20 -16.98
CA PHE A 501 -10.76 22.62 -17.30
C PHE A 501 -10.13 23.56 -16.26
N LEU A 502 -10.39 23.36 -14.97
CA LEU A 502 -9.84 24.17 -13.89
C LEU A 502 -8.32 24.02 -13.79
N SER A 503 -7.77 22.82 -14.00
CA SER A 503 -6.32 22.59 -14.00
C SER A 503 -5.63 23.23 -15.20
N ARG A 504 -6.26 23.25 -16.38
CA ARG A 504 -5.79 24.02 -17.55
C ARG A 504 -5.78 25.53 -17.28
N ILE A 505 -6.76 26.05 -16.54
CA ILE A 505 -6.78 27.45 -16.10
C ILE A 505 -5.62 27.74 -15.13
N VAL A 506 -5.28 26.81 -14.24
CA VAL A 506 -4.24 27.02 -13.21
C VAL A 506 -2.81 26.78 -13.75
N GLY A 507 -2.62 25.99 -14.82
CA GLY A 507 -1.32 25.61 -15.40
C GLY A 507 -0.73 26.50 -16.52
N TYR A 508 -0.94 27.82 -16.48
CA TYR A 508 -0.69 28.79 -17.57
C TYR A 508 0.59 28.66 -18.46
N PRO A 509 0.46 29.00 -19.77
CA PRO A 509 0.88 30.35 -20.20
C PRO A 509 -0.12 31.08 -21.13
N SER A 510 -0.26 32.39 -20.88
CA SER A 510 -0.82 33.47 -21.72
C SER A 510 -2.27 33.35 -22.23
N LEU A 511 -3.21 34.03 -21.57
CA LEU A 511 -4.24 34.90 -22.19
C LEU A 511 -5.26 35.40 -21.13
N ILE A 512 -4.88 36.39 -20.32
CA ILE A 512 -5.80 37.47 -19.93
C ILE A 512 -5.00 38.78 -19.95
N LYS A 513 -4.78 39.28 -21.17
CA LYS A 513 -4.63 40.71 -21.41
C LYS A 513 -5.73 41.10 -22.38
N ASN A 514 -6.66 41.89 -21.85
CA ASN A 514 -7.64 42.76 -22.50
C ASN A 514 -8.67 42.15 -23.48
N GLU A 515 -9.93 42.43 -23.13
CA GLU A 515 -11.06 42.81 -23.97
C GLU A 515 -11.57 41.85 -25.06
N SER A 516 -12.91 41.71 -25.03
CA SER A 516 -13.81 41.22 -26.09
C SER A 516 -13.79 39.74 -26.48
N THR A 517 -14.82 39.06 -25.97
CA THR A 517 -15.71 38.16 -26.73
C THR A 517 -15.10 36.85 -27.27
N ILE A 518 -15.37 35.74 -26.58
CA ILE A 518 -15.44 34.42 -27.22
C ILE A 518 -16.88 33.94 -27.11
N VAL A 519 -17.62 34.07 -28.22
CA VAL A 519 -18.86 33.35 -28.49
C VAL A 519 -18.47 31.93 -28.90
N PHE A 520 -18.97 30.93 -28.19
CA PHE A 520 -19.10 29.58 -28.75
C PHE A 520 -20.53 29.46 -29.27
N GLU A 521 -20.69 29.54 -30.59
CA GLU A 521 -21.87 28.98 -31.26
C GLU A 521 -21.55 27.52 -31.59
N VAL A 522 -22.58 26.68 -31.43
CA VAL A 522 -22.57 25.20 -31.41
C VAL A 522 -21.88 24.59 -32.62
#